data_AF-A0A2K1DXX8-F1
#
_entry.id   AF-A0A2K1DXX8-F1
#
_cell.length_a   1.000
_cell.length_b   1.000
_cell.length_c   1.000
_cell.angle_alpha   90.00
_cell.angle_beta   90.00
_cell.angle_gamma   90.00
#
_symmetry.space_group_name_H-M   'P 1'
#
loop_
_entity.id
_entity.type
_entity.pdbx_description
1 polymer ?
#
loop_
_entity_poly.entity_id
_entity_poly.type
_entity_poly.pdbx_seq_one_letter_code
_entity_poly.pdbx_strand_id
1 'polypeptide(L)'
;MLVLGCKSQSKSNQKRTELKQTINSSKEQENYRIQEFFKRIYEKQSYSIYPKEIKEITIDEIEWVNETKFIYDDKSFKIYEKNETLKLILKKGILYPQLFSGFSTELRKSDNELDSLSVSDRAFYEMSRGDNLTISNLEELKFLSESPKIKRFRFWVMFPKTTNAREYMIELTNENADKNTELKEFIENSKLTFLKMSNIII
;
A
#
# COMPACT_ATOMS: atom_id res chain seq x y z
N MET A 1 78.14 -13.31 -0.97
CA MET A 1 76.96 -13.67 -0.15
C MET A 1 75.82 -14.00 -1.11
N LEU A 2 75.29 -15.23 -0.98
CA LEU A 2 74.11 -15.89 -1.58
C LEU A 2 73.32 -15.33 -2.79
N VAL A 3 73.10 -16.27 -3.73
CA VAL A 3 72.14 -16.33 -4.86
C VAL A 3 70.72 -16.68 -4.35
N LEU A 4 69.69 -16.35 -5.14
CA LEU A 4 68.37 -17.01 -5.37
C LEU A 4 67.28 -15.92 -5.50
N GLY A 5 66.36 -15.87 -6.46
CA GLY A 5 65.77 -16.89 -7.33
C GLY A 5 64.24 -16.76 -7.24
N CYS A 6 63.55 -16.51 -8.37
CA CYS A 6 62.09 -16.40 -8.49
C CYS A 6 61.32 -17.59 -7.88
N LYS A 7 60.06 -17.37 -7.49
CA LYS A 7 58.94 -18.31 -7.73
C LYS A 7 57.59 -17.61 -7.70
N SER A 8 56.82 -17.84 -8.77
CA SER A 8 55.39 -17.54 -8.87
C SER A 8 54.56 -18.73 -8.38
N GLN A 9 53.24 -18.46 -8.26
CA GLN A 9 52.05 -19.32 -8.13
C GLN A 9 51.29 -19.05 -6.83
N SER A 10 49.96 -19.05 -6.74
CA SER A 10 48.79 -18.81 -7.59
C SER A 10 47.59 -19.29 -6.74
N LYS A 11 46.40 -18.71 -6.99
CA LYS A 11 45.06 -19.16 -6.54
C LYS A 11 44.67 -18.70 -5.11
N SER A 12 43.44 -18.27 -4.84
CA SER A 12 42.17 -18.51 -5.56
C SER A 12 41.24 -17.31 -5.52
N ASN A 13 40.58 -17.09 -6.67
CA ASN A 13 39.38 -16.30 -6.85
C ASN A 13 38.31 -16.57 -5.78
N GLN A 14 37.72 -15.50 -5.25
CA GLN A 14 36.28 -15.47 -5.06
C GLN A 14 35.76 -14.19 -5.72
N LYS A 15 35.57 -14.31 -7.03
CA LYS A 15 34.88 -13.36 -7.88
C LYS A 15 33.48 -13.23 -7.29
N ARG A 16 33.17 -12.11 -6.64
CA ARG A 16 31.80 -11.75 -6.29
C ARG A 16 31.10 -11.54 -7.63
N THR A 17 30.41 -12.58 -8.09
CA THR A 17 29.57 -12.50 -9.28
C THR A 17 28.42 -11.56 -8.93
N GLU A 18 28.61 -10.27 -9.16
CA GLU A 18 27.48 -9.39 -9.41
C GLU A 18 26.79 -9.94 -10.65
N LEU A 19 25.71 -10.68 -10.42
CA LEU A 19 24.72 -10.93 -11.46
C LEU A 19 24.16 -9.55 -11.84
N LYS A 20 24.77 -8.90 -12.82
CA LYS A 20 24.07 -7.99 -13.73
C LYS A 20 23.10 -8.86 -14.52
N GLN A 21 21.96 -9.15 -13.91
CA GLN A 21 20.83 -9.77 -14.58
C GLN A 21 20.38 -8.77 -15.63
N THR A 22 20.47 -9.15 -16.91
CA THR A 22 20.01 -8.35 -18.04
C THR A 22 18.50 -8.19 -17.91
N ILE A 23 18.05 -7.04 -17.41
CA ILE A 23 16.63 -6.75 -17.20
C ILE A 23 16.03 -6.37 -18.56
N ASN A 24 15.34 -7.30 -19.21
CA ASN A 24 14.95 -7.18 -20.61
C ASN A 24 13.51 -6.70 -20.81
N SER A 25 12.66 -6.68 -19.76
CA SER A 25 11.29 -6.17 -19.83
C SER A 25 10.99 -5.06 -18.83
N SER A 26 10.05 -4.17 -19.19
CA SER A 26 9.57 -3.09 -18.30
C SER A 26 9.06 -3.62 -16.95
N LYS A 27 8.37 -4.77 -16.95
CA LYS A 27 7.84 -5.39 -15.73
C LYS A 27 8.95 -5.91 -14.81
N GLU A 28 10.02 -6.48 -15.35
CA GLU A 28 11.16 -6.90 -14.54
C GLU A 28 11.90 -5.70 -13.93
N GLN A 29 12.00 -4.57 -14.66
CA GLN A 29 12.57 -3.33 -14.13
C GLN A 29 11.71 -2.77 -12.99
N GLU A 30 10.39 -2.77 -13.16
CA GLU A 30 9.44 -2.39 -12.11
C GLU A 30 9.60 -3.29 -10.87
N ASN A 31 9.55 -4.62 -11.05
CA ASN A 31 9.70 -5.58 -9.94
C ASN A 31 11.03 -5.38 -9.20
N TYR A 32 12.13 -5.14 -9.91
CA TYR A 32 13.43 -4.85 -9.31
C TYR A 32 13.40 -3.57 -8.47
N ARG A 33 12.80 -2.48 -8.98
CA ARG A 33 12.65 -1.22 -8.22
C ARG A 33 11.84 -1.43 -6.94
N ILE A 34 10.77 -2.22 -7.02
CA ILE A 34 9.93 -2.56 -5.86
C ILE A 34 10.72 -3.39 -4.83
N GLN A 35 11.50 -4.38 -5.28
CA GLN A 35 12.39 -5.15 -4.39
C GLN A 35 13.38 -4.25 -3.67
N GLU A 36 14.04 -3.34 -4.40
CA GLU A 36 14.99 -2.38 -3.82
C GLU A 36 14.31 -1.40 -2.85
N PHE A 37 13.06 -0.98 -3.13
CA PHE A 37 12.27 -0.18 -2.20
C PHE A 37 12.09 -0.90 -0.87
N PHE A 38 11.61 -2.15 -0.88
CA PHE A 38 11.45 -2.92 0.36
C PHE A 38 12.78 -3.15 1.08
N LYS A 39 13.87 -3.48 0.37
CA LYS A 39 15.19 -3.65 1.00
C LYS A 39 15.68 -2.41 1.75
N ARG A 40 15.33 -1.21 1.28
CA ARG A 40 15.81 0.07 1.82
C ARG A 40 14.88 0.67 2.88
N ILE A 41 13.57 0.52 2.69
CA ILE A 41 12.56 1.29 3.43
C ILE A 41 11.79 0.40 4.42
N TYR A 42 11.85 -0.93 4.27
CA TYR A 42 11.07 -1.82 5.11
C TYR A 42 11.51 -1.75 6.57
N GLU A 43 10.54 -1.44 7.42
CA GLU A 43 10.59 -1.59 8.85
C GLU A 43 9.24 -2.17 9.28
N LYS A 44 9.25 -3.27 10.03
CA LYS A 44 8.01 -3.90 10.50
C LYS A 44 7.33 -2.96 11.48
N GLN A 45 6.07 -2.66 11.20
CA GLN A 45 5.21 -1.76 11.96
C GLN A 45 4.07 -2.55 12.62
N SER A 46 3.28 -1.85 13.44
CA SER A 46 2.07 -2.41 14.01
C SER A 46 0.98 -1.36 13.98
N TYR A 47 -0.13 -1.68 13.32
CA TYR A 47 -1.31 -0.84 13.24
C TYR A 47 -2.49 -1.52 13.89
N SER A 48 -3.24 -0.78 14.70
CA SER A 48 -4.53 -1.24 15.21
C SER A 48 -5.55 -1.32 14.10
N ILE A 49 -6.38 -2.36 14.14
CA ILE A 49 -7.61 -2.43 13.34
C ILE A 49 -8.52 -1.27 13.77
N TYR A 50 -9.24 -0.70 12.80
CA TYR A 50 -10.23 0.34 13.08
C TYR A 50 -11.27 -0.16 14.11
N PRO A 51 -11.42 0.51 15.26
CA PRO A 51 -12.15 -0.08 16.40
C PRO A 51 -13.66 0.17 16.37
N LYS A 52 -14.14 1.05 15.48
CA LYS A 52 -15.56 1.44 15.41
C LYS A 52 -16.26 0.77 14.24
N GLU A 53 -17.58 0.91 14.21
CA GLU A 53 -18.41 0.44 13.11
C GLU A 53 -17.98 1.09 11.78
N ILE A 54 -17.95 0.28 10.73
CA ILE A 54 -17.66 0.71 9.36
C ILE A 54 -18.94 0.53 8.56
N LYS A 55 -19.48 1.62 8.01
CA LYS A 55 -20.70 1.57 7.20
C LYS A 55 -20.32 1.42 5.74
N GLU A 56 -20.94 0.47 5.05
CA GLU A 56 -20.82 0.29 3.61
C GLU A 56 -22.07 0.81 2.93
N ILE A 57 -21.89 1.67 1.93
CA ILE A 57 -22.97 2.23 1.12
C ILE A 57 -22.61 2.02 -0.35
N THR A 58 -23.51 1.41 -1.11
CA THR A 58 -23.43 1.40 -2.58
C THR A 58 -24.00 2.71 -3.10
N ILE A 59 -23.20 3.45 -3.85
CA ILE A 59 -23.57 4.74 -4.45
C ILE A 59 -23.58 4.48 -5.95
N ASP A 60 -24.76 4.57 -6.55
CA ASP A 60 -24.98 4.46 -8.00
C ASP A 60 -24.73 3.07 -8.63
N GLU A 61 -25.83 2.45 -9.04
CA GLU A 61 -25.88 1.36 -10.03
C GLU A 61 -25.91 1.98 -11.44
N ILE A 62 -24.84 2.65 -11.88
CA ILE A 62 -24.68 2.88 -13.32
C ILE A 62 -24.18 1.55 -13.88
N GLU A 63 -24.85 1.01 -14.90
CA GLU A 63 -24.73 -0.37 -15.44
C GLU A 63 -23.30 -0.95 -15.59
N TRP A 64 -22.25 -0.13 -15.55
CA TRP A 64 -20.87 -0.49 -15.81
C TRP A 64 -19.89 -0.25 -14.65
N VAL A 65 -20.27 0.47 -13.58
CA VAL A 65 -19.40 0.76 -12.42
C VAL A 65 -20.24 0.90 -11.14
N ASN A 66 -20.02 0.02 -10.16
CA ASN A 66 -20.58 0.15 -8.82
C ASN A 66 -19.60 0.95 -7.94
N GLU A 67 -19.93 2.18 -7.56
CA GLU A 67 -19.18 2.89 -6.52
C GLU A 67 -19.59 2.31 -5.15
N THR A 68 -18.62 1.87 -4.36
CA THR A 68 -18.85 1.51 -2.96
C THR A 68 -18.12 2.48 -2.05
N LYS A 69 -18.84 3.03 -1.07
CA LYS A 69 -18.31 3.93 -0.06
C LYS A 69 -18.25 3.22 1.29
N PHE A 70 -17.08 3.26 1.93
CA PHE A 70 -16.86 2.82 3.30
C PHE A 70 -16.70 4.03 4.21
N ILE A 71 -17.52 4.15 5.24
CA ILE A 71 -17.56 5.29 6.17
C ILE A 71 -16.97 4.86 7.52
N TYR A 72 -16.02 5.66 7.99
CA TYR A 72 -15.26 5.52 9.24
C TYR A 72 -15.46 6.82 10.03
N ASP A 73 -16.47 6.84 10.90
CA ASP A 73 -16.97 8.07 11.55
C ASP A 73 -17.33 9.15 10.52
N ASP A 74 -16.51 10.21 10.44
CA ASP A 74 -16.68 11.37 9.58
C ASP A 74 -15.80 11.32 8.31
N LYS A 75 -15.02 10.24 8.14
CA LYS A 75 -14.16 10.00 6.98
C LYS A 75 -14.69 8.84 6.14
N SER A 76 -14.18 8.73 4.91
CA SER A 76 -14.58 7.62 4.04
C SER A 76 -13.56 7.27 2.98
N PHE A 77 -13.60 6.01 2.55
CA PHE A 77 -13.05 5.58 1.28
C PHE A 77 -14.15 5.39 0.25
N LYS A 78 -13.82 5.69 -1.01
CA LYS A 78 -14.55 5.25 -2.19
C LYS A 78 -13.72 4.22 -2.95
N ILE A 79 -14.38 3.21 -3.48
CA ILE A 79 -13.81 2.27 -4.44
C ILE A 79 -14.71 2.23 -5.67
N TYR A 80 -14.09 2.25 -6.86
CA TYR A 80 -14.77 2.19 -8.15
C TYR A 80 -14.72 0.80 -8.78
N GLU A 81 -13.89 -0.09 -8.24
CA GLU A 81 -13.65 -1.42 -8.79
C GLU A 81 -14.36 -2.51 -7.98
N LYS A 82 -14.81 -3.55 -8.69
CA LYS A 82 -15.29 -4.78 -8.07
C LYS A 82 -14.10 -5.63 -7.60
N ASN A 83 -13.41 -5.13 -6.57
CA ASN A 83 -12.28 -5.81 -5.96
C ASN A 83 -12.68 -6.32 -4.56
N GLU A 84 -13.10 -7.58 -4.49
CA GLU A 84 -13.55 -8.21 -3.25
C GLU A 84 -12.44 -8.28 -2.19
N THR A 85 -11.17 -8.36 -2.62
CA THR A 85 -10.03 -8.37 -1.68
C THR A 85 -9.87 -7.00 -1.04
N LEU A 86 -9.87 -5.93 -1.83
CA LEU A 86 -9.81 -4.56 -1.32
C LEU A 86 -11.01 -4.28 -0.40
N LYS A 87 -12.21 -4.64 -0.87
CA LYS A 87 -13.45 -4.53 -0.11
C LYS A 87 -13.35 -5.24 1.26
N LEU A 88 -12.81 -6.45 1.30
CA LEU A 88 -12.59 -7.18 2.55
C LEU A 88 -11.58 -6.49 3.47
N ILE A 89 -10.45 -6.01 2.93
CA ILE A 89 -9.44 -5.26 3.69
C ILE A 89 -10.07 -4.02 4.36
N LEU A 90 -10.90 -3.27 3.62
CA LEU A 90 -11.60 -2.09 4.12
C LEU A 90 -12.65 -2.48 5.18
N LYS A 91 -13.52 -3.46 4.90
CA LYS A 91 -14.54 -3.93 5.86
C LYS A 91 -13.95 -4.41 7.18
N LYS A 92 -12.77 -5.05 7.14
CA LYS A 92 -12.09 -5.53 8.33
C LYS A 92 -11.41 -4.42 9.13
N GLY A 93 -11.41 -3.18 8.64
CA GLY A 93 -10.75 -2.05 9.29
C GLY A 93 -9.22 -2.17 9.29
N ILE A 94 -8.65 -3.01 8.41
CA ILE A 94 -7.20 -3.18 8.28
C ILE A 94 -6.58 -1.92 7.67
N LEU A 95 -7.29 -1.31 6.71
CA LEU A 95 -7.01 0.02 6.19
C LEU A 95 -8.18 0.95 6.50
N TYR A 96 -7.86 2.18 6.90
CA TYR A 96 -8.83 3.24 7.18
C TYR A 96 -8.22 4.62 6.85
N PRO A 97 -9.03 5.65 6.55
CA PRO A 97 -8.54 6.93 6.00
C PRO A 97 -7.46 7.63 6.83
N GLN A 98 -7.55 7.56 8.15
CA GLN A 98 -6.62 8.23 9.08
C GLN A 98 -5.17 7.71 8.95
N LEU A 99 -4.97 6.50 8.40
CA LEU A 99 -3.63 6.01 8.09
C LEU A 99 -2.92 6.82 6.98
N PHE A 100 -3.68 7.55 6.16
CA PHE A 100 -3.19 8.33 5.02
C PHE A 100 -3.27 9.83 5.29
N SER A 101 -4.36 10.29 5.91
CA SER A 101 -4.61 11.71 6.17
C SER A 101 -4.21 12.17 7.56
N GLY A 102 -3.80 11.23 8.43
CA GLY A 102 -3.47 11.49 9.82
C GLY A 102 -4.68 11.43 10.75
N PHE A 103 -4.39 11.37 12.05
CA PHE A 103 -5.39 11.38 13.11
C PHE A 103 -5.65 12.84 13.50
N SER A 104 -6.64 13.47 12.87
CA SER A 104 -7.11 14.79 13.30
C SER A 104 -8.11 14.64 14.45
N THR A 105 -7.93 15.43 15.50
CA THR A 105 -8.90 15.59 16.59
C THR A 105 -9.91 16.70 16.31
N GLU A 106 -9.76 17.45 15.21
CA GLU A 106 -10.64 18.55 14.88
C GLU A 106 -12.01 18.04 14.44
N LEU A 107 -13.06 18.56 15.08
CA LEU A 107 -14.43 18.29 14.70
C LEU A 107 -14.66 18.73 13.25
N ARG A 108 -15.39 17.91 12.49
CA ARG A 108 -15.78 18.27 11.12
C ARG A 108 -16.75 19.46 11.17
N LYS A 109 -16.47 20.51 10.39
CA LYS A 109 -17.42 21.58 10.06
C LYS A 109 -18.74 20.98 9.55
N SER A 110 -19.86 21.48 10.06
CA SER A 110 -21.20 21.15 9.58
C SER A 110 -21.40 21.56 8.12
N ASP A 111 -22.41 21.02 7.44
CA ASP A 111 -22.70 21.36 6.04
C ASP A 111 -22.96 22.87 5.88
N ASN A 112 -23.69 23.49 6.81
CA ASN A 112 -23.91 24.94 6.83
C ASN A 112 -22.60 25.75 6.95
N GLU A 113 -21.66 25.29 7.78
CA GLU A 113 -20.34 25.93 7.89
C GLU A 113 -19.52 25.73 6.61
N LEU A 114 -19.60 24.56 5.98
CA LEU A 114 -18.91 24.27 4.71
C LEU A 114 -19.46 25.12 3.56
N ASP A 115 -20.77 25.35 3.53
CA ASP A 115 -21.43 26.16 2.50
C ASP A 115 -21.16 27.66 2.67
N SER A 116 -20.76 28.10 3.88
CA SER A 116 -20.30 29.47 4.13
C SER A 116 -18.85 29.74 3.69
N LEU A 117 -18.07 28.68 3.41
CA LEU A 117 -16.69 28.82 2.95
C LEU A 117 -16.64 29.28 1.50
N SER A 118 -15.59 30.02 1.16
CA SER A 118 -15.24 30.23 -0.25
C SER A 118 -14.94 28.88 -0.92
N VAL A 119 -15.09 28.79 -2.25
CA VAL A 119 -14.78 27.57 -3.01
C VAL A 119 -13.35 27.09 -2.74
N SER A 120 -12.38 28.02 -2.64
CA SER A 120 -10.99 27.71 -2.34
C SER A 120 -10.78 27.22 -0.92
N ASP A 121 -11.41 27.85 0.07
CA ASP A 121 -11.26 27.44 1.49
C ASP A 121 -11.90 26.09 1.73
N ARG A 122 -13.06 25.83 1.12
CA ARG A 122 -13.71 24.51 1.16
C ARG A 122 -12.81 23.44 0.55
N ALA A 123 -12.25 23.70 -0.63
CA ALA A 123 -11.35 22.75 -1.28
C ALA A 123 -10.10 22.46 -0.45
N PHE A 124 -9.47 23.49 0.13
CA PHE A 124 -8.29 23.32 0.99
C PHE A 124 -8.63 22.56 2.27
N TYR A 125 -9.75 22.90 2.92
CA TYR A 125 -10.25 22.21 4.10
C TYR A 125 -10.50 20.72 3.82
N GLU A 126 -11.25 20.40 2.77
CA GLU A 126 -11.56 19.01 2.36
C GLU A 126 -10.27 18.22 2.04
N MET A 127 -9.32 18.85 1.34
CA MET A 127 -8.02 18.25 1.01
C MET A 127 -7.18 17.97 2.27
N SER A 128 -7.15 18.91 3.23
CA SER A 128 -6.34 18.79 4.44
C SER A 128 -6.82 17.69 5.39
N ARG A 129 -8.14 17.43 5.44
CA ARG A 129 -8.70 16.37 6.29
C ARG A 129 -8.54 14.97 5.70
N GLY A 130 -8.29 14.88 4.40
CA GLY A 130 -8.33 13.63 3.64
C GLY A 130 -9.63 12.86 3.87
N ASP A 131 -10.75 13.59 3.80
CA ASP A 131 -12.08 13.00 3.76
C ASP A 131 -12.34 12.50 2.32
N ASN A 132 -13.21 11.51 2.11
CA ASN A 132 -13.58 11.03 0.77
C ASN A 132 -12.40 10.61 -0.13
N LEU A 133 -11.40 9.91 0.42
CA LEU A 133 -10.30 9.34 -0.35
C LEU A 133 -10.82 8.25 -1.31
N THR A 134 -10.21 8.12 -2.47
CA THR A 134 -10.49 7.02 -3.40
C THR A 134 -9.34 6.03 -3.37
N ILE A 135 -9.63 4.73 -3.26
CA ILE A 135 -8.66 3.64 -3.42
C ILE A 135 -8.99 2.82 -4.66
N SER A 136 -7.98 2.47 -5.44
CA SER A 136 -8.11 1.58 -6.61
C SER A 136 -6.83 0.79 -6.89
N ASN A 137 -6.90 -0.12 -7.86
CA ASN A 137 -5.76 -0.83 -8.44
C ASN A 137 -4.98 -1.67 -7.41
N LEU A 138 -5.70 -2.39 -6.53
CA LEU A 138 -5.02 -3.29 -5.58
C LEU A 138 -4.39 -4.48 -6.34
N GLU A 139 -3.05 -4.56 -6.31
CA GLU A 139 -2.26 -5.64 -6.90
C GLU A 139 -1.45 -6.36 -5.80
N GLU A 140 -1.55 -7.70 -5.74
CA GLU A 140 -0.69 -8.52 -4.89
C GLU A 140 0.71 -8.66 -5.54
N LEU A 141 1.74 -8.28 -4.79
CA LEU A 141 3.15 -8.34 -5.20
C LEU A 141 3.72 -9.74 -4.93
N LYS A 142 3.19 -10.76 -5.62
CA LYS A 142 3.52 -12.18 -5.38
C LYS A 142 5.01 -12.51 -5.46
N PHE A 143 5.76 -11.78 -6.29
CA PHE A 143 7.22 -11.95 -6.44
C PHE A 143 8.02 -11.54 -5.20
N LEU A 144 7.38 -10.88 -4.21
CA LEU A 144 7.96 -10.57 -2.90
C LEU A 144 7.54 -11.57 -1.81
N SER A 145 6.73 -12.57 -2.14
CA SER A 145 6.20 -13.52 -1.17
C SER A 145 7.25 -14.57 -0.84
N GLU A 146 7.86 -14.45 0.35
CA GLU A 146 8.84 -15.40 0.87
C GLU A 146 8.24 -16.39 1.88
N SER A 147 7.01 -16.15 2.33
CA SER A 147 6.32 -16.91 3.38
C SER A 147 4.81 -16.87 3.18
N PRO A 148 4.07 -17.97 3.44
CA PRO A 148 2.61 -17.95 3.41
C PRO A 148 2.00 -16.99 4.44
N LYS A 149 2.78 -16.57 5.44
CA LYS A 149 2.36 -15.65 6.51
C LYS A 149 2.36 -14.19 6.10
N ILE A 150 2.93 -13.86 4.95
CA ILE A 150 3.13 -12.48 4.52
C ILE A 150 2.57 -12.30 3.11
N LYS A 151 1.73 -11.29 2.94
CA LYS A 151 1.29 -10.83 1.61
C LYS A 151 1.53 -9.33 1.50
N ARG A 152 2.10 -8.91 0.37
CA ARG A 152 2.38 -7.51 0.07
C ARG A 152 1.51 -7.07 -1.08
N PHE A 153 1.02 -5.84 -1.00
CA PHE A 153 0.16 -5.27 -2.02
C PHE A 153 0.63 -3.87 -2.37
N ARG A 154 0.28 -3.42 -3.57
CA ARG A 154 0.28 -2.01 -3.93
C ARG A 154 -1.11 -1.56 -4.36
N PHE A 155 -1.39 -0.28 -4.23
CA PHE A 155 -2.62 0.33 -4.69
C PHE A 155 -2.44 1.84 -4.85
N TRP A 156 -3.43 2.49 -5.46
CA TRP A 156 -3.46 3.93 -5.65
C TRP A 156 -4.43 4.58 -4.68
N VAL A 157 -4.03 5.73 -4.13
CA VAL A 157 -4.87 6.60 -3.31
C VAL A 157 -4.99 7.95 -3.98
N MET A 158 -6.21 8.35 -4.33
CA MET A 158 -6.51 9.67 -4.86
C MET A 158 -7.19 10.51 -3.79
N PHE A 159 -6.63 11.70 -3.54
CA PHE A 159 -7.20 12.68 -2.62
C PHE A 159 -8.28 13.50 -3.37
N PRO A 160 -9.35 13.94 -2.69
CA PRO A 160 -10.37 14.78 -3.31
C PRO A 160 -9.76 15.99 -3.99
N LYS A 161 -10.31 16.35 -5.16
CA LYS A 161 -9.90 17.53 -5.93
C LYS A 161 -8.42 17.51 -6.36
N THR A 162 -7.77 16.35 -6.33
CA THR A 162 -6.42 16.15 -6.88
C THR A 162 -6.48 15.32 -8.15
N THR A 163 -5.55 15.57 -9.09
CA THR A 163 -5.43 14.80 -10.34
C THR A 163 -4.42 13.66 -10.25
N ASN A 164 -3.55 13.68 -9.23
CA ASN A 164 -2.44 12.75 -9.10
C ASN A 164 -2.72 11.75 -8.00
N ALA A 165 -2.90 10.49 -8.38
CA ALA A 165 -2.92 9.40 -7.42
C ALA A 165 -1.53 9.19 -6.81
N ARG A 166 -1.51 8.75 -5.56
CA ARG A 166 -0.30 8.34 -4.84
C ARG A 166 -0.28 6.83 -4.75
N GLU A 167 0.81 6.20 -5.15
CA GLU A 167 0.99 4.77 -4.97
C GLU A 167 1.38 4.47 -3.51
N TYR A 168 0.73 3.49 -2.90
CA TYR A 168 1.06 2.98 -1.59
C TYR A 168 1.38 1.50 -1.66
N MET A 169 2.28 1.06 -0.79
CA MET A 169 2.60 -0.34 -0.56
C MET A 169 2.24 -0.71 0.87
N ILE A 170 1.69 -1.92 1.03
CA ILE A 170 1.35 -2.49 2.33
C ILE A 170 1.91 -3.90 2.49
N GLU A 171 2.13 -4.28 3.74
CA GLU A 171 2.32 -5.67 4.15
C GLU A 171 1.20 -6.07 5.11
N LEU A 172 0.59 -7.21 4.82
CA LEU A 172 -0.33 -7.89 5.71
C LEU A 172 0.35 -9.14 6.24
N THR A 173 0.27 -9.35 7.55
CA THR A 173 0.82 -10.54 8.22
C THR A 173 -0.30 -11.34 8.89
N ASN A 174 -0.35 -12.64 8.62
CA ASN A 174 -1.16 -13.61 9.35
C ASN A 174 -0.23 -14.71 9.87
N GLU A 175 0.02 -14.72 11.19
CA GLU A 175 0.97 -15.65 11.82
C GLU A 175 0.51 -17.11 11.79
N ASN A 176 -0.79 -17.34 11.58
CA ASN A 176 -1.39 -18.67 11.53
C ASN A 176 -1.53 -19.20 10.09
N ALA A 177 -1.23 -18.38 9.08
CA ALA A 177 -1.36 -18.81 7.70
C ALA A 177 -0.29 -19.84 7.31
N ASP A 178 -0.73 -20.81 6.50
CA ASP A 178 0.12 -21.78 5.84
C ASP A 178 -0.14 -21.78 4.32
N LYS A 179 0.50 -22.72 3.61
CA LYS A 179 0.40 -22.82 2.14
C LYS A 179 -1.01 -23.14 1.62
N ASN A 180 -1.90 -23.61 2.49
CA ASN A 180 -3.28 -23.99 2.16
C ASN A 180 -4.28 -22.89 2.57
N THR A 181 -3.85 -21.88 3.34
CA THR A 181 -4.72 -20.76 3.74
C THR A 181 -5.17 -19.98 2.51
N GLU A 182 -6.48 -19.91 2.29
CA GLU A 182 -7.06 -19.15 1.20
C GLU A 182 -6.89 -17.64 1.41
N LEU A 183 -6.89 -16.84 0.33
CA LEU A 183 -6.68 -15.40 0.43
C LEU A 183 -7.72 -14.72 1.34
N LYS A 184 -8.99 -15.14 1.27
CA LYS A 184 -10.05 -14.57 2.12
C LYS A 184 -9.75 -14.81 3.61
N GLU A 185 -9.49 -16.06 3.98
CA GLU A 185 -9.13 -16.45 5.35
C GLU A 185 -7.83 -15.76 5.81
N PHE A 186 -6.86 -15.63 4.91
CA PHE A 186 -5.63 -14.90 5.16
C PHE A 186 -5.93 -13.47 5.60
N ILE A 187 -6.73 -12.73 4.81
CA ILE A 187 -7.05 -11.32 5.07
C ILE A 187 -7.85 -11.18 6.36
N GLU A 188 -8.85 -12.03 6.59
CA GLU A 188 -9.72 -11.98 7.78
C GLU A 188 -8.96 -12.07 9.11
N ASN A 189 -7.81 -12.74 9.10
CA ASN A 189 -6.95 -12.98 10.27
C ASN A 189 -5.63 -12.20 10.21
N SER A 190 -5.49 -11.28 9.25
CA SER A 190 -4.25 -10.52 9.07
C SER A 190 -4.22 -9.22 9.88
N LYS A 191 -3.00 -8.72 10.09
CA LYS A 191 -2.72 -7.39 10.61
C LYS A 191 -1.93 -6.60 9.57
N LEU A 192 -2.15 -5.29 9.50
CA LEU A 192 -1.29 -4.39 8.76
C LEU A 192 0.04 -4.23 9.51
N THR A 193 1.15 -4.58 8.86
CA THR A 193 2.49 -4.60 9.44
C THR A 193 3.50 -3.76 8.64
N PHE A 194 3.07 -3.15 7.56
CA PHE A 194 3.82 -2.12 6.85
C PHE A 194 2.85 -1.26 6.03
N LEU A 195 3.04 0.05 6.03
CA LEU A 195 2.36 0.97 5.13
C LEU A 195 3.31 2.11 4.75
N LYS A 196 3.52 2.31 3.44
CA LYS A 196 4.34 3.42 2.96
C LYS A 196 3.89 3.91 1.59
N MET A 197 3.94 5.22 1.40
CA MET A 197 3.84 5.81 0.06
C MET A 197 5.08 5.41 -0.76
N SER A 198 4.85 4.87 -1.95
CA SER A 198 5.88 4.57 -2.93
C SER A 198 6.26 5.85 -3.68
N ASN A 199 7.55 6.15 -3.73
CA ASN A 199 8.11 7.20 -4.59
C ASN A 199 8.73 6.61 -5.85
N ILE A 200 8.37 5.37 -6.21
CA ILE A 200 8.87 4.74 -7.42
C ILE A 200 8.19 5.43 -8.61
N ILE A 201 8.97 6.19 -9.36
CA ILE A 201 8.53 6.76 -10.63
C ILE A 201 8.50 5.59 -11.63
N ILE A 202 7.32 5.29 -12.15
CA ILE A 202 7.08 4.28 -13.19
C ILE A 202 7.05 4.98 -14.54
#